data_AF-A0A1E1VXA4-F1
#
_entry.id   AF-A0A1E1VXA4-F1
#
_cell.length_a   1.000
_cell.length_b   1.000
_cell.length_c   1.000
_cell.angle_alpha   90.00
_cell.angle_beta   90.00
_cell.angle_gamma   90.00
#
_symmetry.space_group_name_H-M   'P 1'
#
loop_
_entity.id
_entity.type
_entity.pdbx_description
1 polymer ?
#
loop_
_entity_poly.entity_id
_entity_poly.type
_entity_poly.pdbx_seq_one_letter_code
_entity_poly.pdbx_strand_id
1 'polypeptide(L)'
;MCDVCSEFSQLLLNCEARLTDDVFQYPTISQSELETVLNYILSWPQRQCMCCYRDVKNFERFYLVVQSILCLSVCQLKQLKDDLIEAAKTPPQEDAQEKKTSEPASPPKSEEKNNDAPSEPEESKPAEPSEPANEEIPPKDRQPSTSKEDGEVWPMQQKEKLMHIVSKIFLLNFPLYLACKHSALSRLDDLSAQEISNLSSYCDLHDTEIPAYLLRNVSLFCKLGGVCAMTSVFEHATPSTLPLSMAHAIVAAVGNLKLWLNFRAVAQLFMPLRSKILKYMCSLEDKDLRVPAVKSMADFMWGAAKEPLDAPLAFDGDGLALAFKYFNSSTLTMRLAGVAQINAHIAAHNELCAGEPAV
;
A
#
# COMPACT_ATOMS: atom_id res chain seq x y z
N MET A 1 27.45 13.50 4.69
CA MET A 1 26.17 12.91 4.25
C MET A 1 25.09 13.92 4.62
N CYS A 2 24.02 14.12 3.84
CA CYS A 2 22.93 15.02 4.26
C CYS A 2 22.06 14.36 5.35
N ASP A 3 21.28 15.13 6.09
CA ASP A 3 20.52 14.64 7.26
C ASP A 3 19.60 13.45 6.92
N VAL A 4 18.81 13.58 5.85
CA VAL A 4 17.89 12.53 5.40
C VAL A 4 18.64 11.24 5.03
N CYS A 5 19.79 11.35 4.35
CA CYS A 5 20.61 10.18 4.02
C CYS A 5 21.34 9.62 5.23
N SER A 6 21.68 10.44 6.23
CA SER A 6 22.35 10.00 7.45
C SER A 6 21.41 9.16 8.31
N GLU A 7 20.19 9.64 8.53
CA GLU A 7 19.15 8.90 9.26
C GLU A 7 18.80 7.59 8.54
N PHE A 8 18.60 7.65 7.22
CA PHE A 8 18.34 6.46 6.42
C PHE A 8 19.52 5.47 6.45
N SER A 9 20.76 5.95 6.33
CA SER A 9 21.95 5.09 6.38
C SER A 9 22.12 4.42 7.75
N GLN A 10 21.75 5.07 8.85
CA GLN A 10 21.73 4.47 10.18
C GLN A 10 20.71 3.33 10.25
N LEU A 11 19.50 3.54 9.72
CA LEU A 11 18.50 2.48 9.59
C LEU A 11 19.03 1.28 8.80
N LEU A 12 19.70 1.52 7.67
CA LEU A 12 20.27 0.45 6.84
C LEU A 12 21.26 -0.42 7.63
N LEU A 13 22.12 0.21 8.44
CA LEU A 13 23.08 -0.49 9.29
C LEU A 13 22.39 -1.29 10.40
N ASN A 14 21.38 -0.70 11.04
CA ASN A 14 20.62 -1.36 12.10
C ASN A 14 19.88 -2.60 11.59
N CYS A 15 19.27 -2.53 10.40
CA CYS A 15 18.60 -3.67 9.78
C CYS A 15 19.58 -4.79 9.42
N GLU A 16 20.77 -4.47 8.89
CA GLU A 16 21.82 -5.47 8.64
C GLU A 16 22.28 -6.14 9.95
N ALA A 17 22.46 -5.37 11.03
CA ALA A 17 22.89 -5.90 12.31
C ALA A 17 21.85 -6.84 12.97
N ARG A 18 20.56 -6.69 12.62
CA ARG A 18 19.47 -7.58 13.07
C ARG A 18 19.28 -8.81 12.19
N LEU A 19 20.01 -8.92 11.08
CA LEU A 19 19.89 -10.08 10.21
C LEU A 19 20.39 -11.33 10.93
N THR A 20 19.52 -12.33 11.03
CA THR A 20 19.88 -13.63 11.62
C THR A 20 20.40 -14.58 10.54
N ASP A 21 21.14 -15.62 10.94
CA ASP A 21 21.60 -16.67 10.01
C ASP A 21 20.45 -17.52 9.44
N ASP A 22 19.23 -17.36 9.96
CA ASP A 22 18.04 -18.00 9.39
C ASP A 22 17.64 -17.27 8.11
N VAL A 23 17.88 -17.93 6.97
CA VAL A 23 17.61 -17.46 5.60
C VAL A 23 16.14 -17.05 5.40
N PHE A 24 15.23 -17.48 6.27
CA PHE A 24 13.80 -17.19 6.19
C PHE A 24 13.31 -16.06 7.12
N GLN A 25 14.18 -15.51 7.98
CA GLN A 25 13.81 -14.43 8.89
C GLN A 25 14.35 -13.08 8.41
N TYR A 26 13.45 -12.27 7.87
CA TYR A 26 13.73 -10.85 7.58
C TYR A 26 13.72 -10.03 8.88
N PRO A 27 14.62 -9.04 9.03
CA PRO A 27 14.58 -8.12 10.16
C PRO A 27 13.21 -7.48 10.35
N THR A 28 12.72 -7.45 11.59
CA THR A 28 11.51 -6.70 11.93
C THR A 28 11.75 -5.21 11.70
N ILE A 29 10.76 -4.54 11.11
CA ILE A 29 10.75 -3.08 10.92
C ILE A 29 9.69 -2.49 11.85
N SER A 30 10.14 -1.62 12.74
CA SER A 30 9.26 -0.87 13.64
C SER A 30 8.55 0.28 12.92
N GLN A 31 7.55 0.87 13.59
CA GLN A 31 6.77 1.97 13.02
C GLN A 31 7.63 3.21 12.71
N SER A 32 8.54 3.59 13.61
CA SER A 32 9.43 4.75 13.42
C SER A 32 10.42 4.53 12.27
N GLU A 33 10.96 3.33 12.14
CA GLU A 33 11.84 2.97 11.04
C GLU A 33 11.12 3.03 9.69
N LEU A 34 9.84 2.64 9.63
CA LEU A 34 9.01 2.79 8.44
C LEU A 34 8.83 4.26 8.05
N GLU A 35 8.71 5.16 9.01
CA GLU A 35 8.64 6.61 8.76
C GLU A 35 9.96 7.15 8.21
N THR A 36 11.11 6.71 8.73
CA THR A 36 12.42 7.05 8.15
C THR A 36 12.53 6.60 6.69
N VAL A 37 12.07 5.37 6.37
CA VAL A 37 12.03 4.88 4.97
C VAL A 37 11.10 5.74 4.11
N LEU A 38 9.90 6.05 4.60
CA LEU A 38 8.93 6.86 3.87
C LEU A 38 9.48 8.26 3.59
N ASN A 39 10.09 8.90 4.58
CA ASN A 39 10.70 10.22 4.46
C ASN A 39 11.81 10.21 3.40
N TYR A 40 12.65 9.18 3.40
CA TYR A 40 13.67 9.00 2.37
C TYR A 40 13.06 8.87 0.97
N ILE A 41 12.09 7.96 0.79
CA ILE A 41 11.42 7.72 -0.50
C ILE A 41 10.73 8.99 -1.01
N LEU A 42 10.02 9.72 -0.16
CA LEU A 42 9.29 10.93 -0.55
C LEU A 42 10.23 12.10 -0.90
N SER A 43 11.42 12.16 -0.30
CA SER A 43 12.43 13.18 -0.63
C SER A 43 13.14 12.91 -1.96
N TRP A 44 13.15 11.66 -2.43
CA TRP A 44 13.96 11.23 -3.57
C TRP A 44 13.62 11.93 -4.90
N PRO A 45 12.35 12.09 -5.33
CA PRO A 45 12.02 12.70 -6.61
C PRO A 45 12.60 14.11 -6.81
N GLN A 46 12.76 14.87 -5.72
CA GLN A 46 13.30 16.23 -5.75
C GLN A 46 14.83 16.27 -5.60
N ARG A 47 15.40 15.37 -4.79
CA ARG A 47 16.81 15.44 -4.39
C ARG A 47 17.74 14.49 -5.14
N GLN A 48 17.25 13.29 -5.47
CA GLN A 48 18.02 12.17 -6.06
C GLN A 48 19.41 12.02 -5.42
N CYS A 49 19.47 12.12 -4.09
CA CYS A 49 20.73 12.28 -3.39
C CYS A 49 21.50 10.96 -3.29
N MET A 50 22.65 10.88 -3.95
CA MET A 50 23.48 9.68 -3.98
C MET A 50 24.45 9.54 -2.80
N CYS A 51 24.42 10.43 -1.81
CA CYS A 51 25.46 10.45 -0.77
C CYS A 51 25.44 9.22 0.17
N CYS A 52 24.28 8.56 0.32
CA CYS A 52 24.16 7.29 1.04
C CYS A 52 24.90 6.16 0.31
N TYR A 53 24.91 6.14 -1.02
CA TYR A 53 25.52 5.09 -1.84
C TYR A 53 27.02 5.28 -2.09
N ARG A 54 27.66 6.25 -1.42
CA ARG A 54 29.13 6.30 -1.37
C ARG A 54 29.71 5.04 -0.72
N ASP A 55 28.98 4.47 0.24
CA ASP A 55 29.19 3.09 0.68
C ASP A 55 28.37 2.15 -0.22
N VAL A 56 29.05 1.36 -1.04
CA VAL A 56 28.42 0.44 -2.00
C VAL A 56 27.61 -0.64 -1.26
N LYS A 57 27.93 -0.98 0.00
CA LYS A 57 27.13 -1.93 0.78
C LYS A 57 25.71 -1.45 1.03
N ASN A 58 25.45 -0.14 0.96
CA ASN A 58 24.11 0.40 1.17
C ASN A 58 23.10 0.00 0.09
N PHE A 59 23.55 -0.45 -1.09
CA PHE A 59 22.64 -1.07 -2.08
C PHE A 59 22.01 -2.36 -1.54
N GLU A 60 22.85 -3.28 -1.03
CA GLU A 60 22.38 -4.54 -0.45
C GLU A 60 21.58 -4.32 0.82
N ARG A 61 22.02 -3.41 1.71
CA ARG A 61 21.27 -3.10 2.93
C ARG A 61 19.90 -2.52 2.63
N PHE A 62 19.79 -1.61 1.65
CA PHE A 62 18.50 -1.09 1.27
C PHE A 62 17.62 -2.16 0.61
N TYR A 63 18.21 -3.03 -0.21
CA TYR A 63 17.50 -4.18 -0.74
C TYR A 63 16.94 -5.07 0.39
N LEU A 64 17.73 -5.38 1.43
CA LEU A 64 17.28 -6.11 2.61
C LEU A 64 16.11 -5.42 3.33
N VAL A 65 16.19 -4.09 3.51
CA VAL A 65 15.09 -3.31 4.09
C VAL A 65 13.82 -3.43 3.24
N VAL A 66 13.94 -3.33 1.91
CA VAL A 66 12.79 -3.50 1.00
C VAL A 66 12.16 -4.89 1.15
N GLN A 67 12.96 -5.96 1.20
CA GLN A 67 12.45 -7.31 1.40
C GLN A 67 11.74 -7.47 2.74
N SER A 68 12.28 -6.85 3.80
CA SER A 68 11.68 -6.83 5.13
C SER A 68 10.33 -6.11 5.14
N ILE A 69 10.21 -4.98 4.44
CA ILE A 69 8.94 -4.25 4.26
C ILE A 69 7.91 -5.12 3.52
N LEU A 70 8.33 -5.83 2.46
CA LEU A 70 7.45 -6.74 1.73
C LEU A 70 6.95 -7.87 2.63
N CYS A 71 7.84 -8.50 3.41
CA CYS A 71 7.45 -9.52 4.39
C CYS A 71 6.45 -8.98 5.42
N LEU A 72 6.76 -7.84 6.05
CA LEU A 72 5.89 -7.18 7.00
C LEU A 72 4.52 -6.87 6.38
N SER A 73 4.47 -6.37 5.15
CA SER A 73 3.21 -6.03 4.48
C SER A 73 2.31 -7.25 4.27
N VAL A 74 2.88 -8.42 3.95
CA VAL A 74 2.11 -9.65 3.82
C VAL A 74 1.57 -10.11 5.17
N CYS A 75 2.36 -10.02 6.24
CA CYS A 75 1.90 -10.31 7.60
C CYS A 75 0.75 -9.38 8.01
N GLN A 76 0.88 -8.07 7.77
CA GLN A 76 -0.14 -7.07 8.09
C GLN A 76 -1.43 -7.24 7.25
N LEU A 77 -1.32 -7.66 5.99
CA LEU A 77 -2.49 -8.01 5.16
C LEU A 77 -3.23 -9.25 5.69
N LYS A 78 -2.49 -10.27 6.14
CA LYS A 78 -3.10 -11.48 6.74
C LYS A 78 -3.81 -11.14 8.05
N GLN A 79 -3.18 -10.35 8.92
CA GLN A 79 -3.80 -9.85 10.15
C GLN A 79 -5.02 -8.98 9.85
N LEU A 80 -4.93 -8.06 8.88
CA LEU A 80 -6.08 -7.24 8.47
C LEU A 80 -7.27 -8.12 8.05
N LYS A 81 -7.05 -9.18 7.27
CA LYS A 81 -8.12 -10.13 6.92
C LYS A 81 -8.77 -10.74 8.18
N ASP A 82 -7.99 -11.13 9.18
CA ASP A 82 -8.53 -11.65 10.44
C ASP A 82 -9.34 -10.59 11.20
N ASP A 83 -8.83 -9.35 11.28
CA ASP A 83 -9.54 -8.21 11.89
C ASP A 83 -10.90 -7.93 11.21
N LEU A 84 -10.96 -8.00 9.87
CA LEU A 84 -12.20 -7.79 9.11
C LEU A 84 -13.23 -8.89 9.40
N ILE A 85 -12.78 -10.15 9.54
CA ILE A 85 -13.65 -11.28 9.88
C ILE A 85 -14.20 -11.13 11.30
N GLU A 86 -13.38 -10.68 12.25
CA GLU A 86 -13.80 -10.44 13.62
C GLU A 86 -14.79 -9.27 13.72
N ALA A 87 -14.51 -8.17 13.02
CA ALA A 87 -15.43 -7.03 12.93
C ALA A 87 -16.80 -7.43 12.37
N ALA A 88 -16.84 -8.33 11.39
CA ALA A 88 -18.09 -8.82 10.80
C ALA A 88 -18.94 -9.67 11.76
N LYS A 89 -18.35 -10.26 12.82
CA LYS A 89 -19.07 -11.05 13.84
C LYS A 89 -19.69 -10.18 14.93
N THR A 90 -19.26 -8.94 15.05
CA THR A 90 -19.73 -8.03 16.09
C THR A 90 -20.97 -7.29 15.55
N PRO A 91 -22.14 -7.39 16.20
CA PRO A 91 -23.33 -6.69 15.71
C PRO A 91 -23.09 -5.17 15.73
N PRO A 92 -23.68 -4.40 14.79
CA PRO A 92 -23.57 -2.94 14.81
C PRO A 92 -24.10 -2.43 16.14
N GLN A 93 -23.27 -1.78 16.94
CA GLN A 93 -23.78 -0.92 18.01
C GLN A 93 -24.46 0.26 17.32
N GLU A 94 -25.78 0.38 17.49
CA GLU A 94 -26.50 1.59 17.12
C GLU A 94 -25.89 2.77 17.90
N ASP A 95 -25.19 3.65 17.19
CA ASP A 95 -24.79 4.95 17.73
C ASP A 95 -26.05 5.73 18.10
N ALA A 96 -26.36 5.75 19.40
CA ALA A 96 -27.34 6.65 19.98
C ALA A 96 -26.81 8.08 19.89
N GLN A 97 -27.04 8.74 18.76
CA GLN A 97 -26.82 10.18 18.60
C GLN A 97 -28.01 10.99 19.11
N GLU A 98 -27.65 12.07 19.82
CA GLU A 98 -28.34 13.36 19.84
C GLU A 98 -29.59 13.54 20.73
N LYS A 99 -29.34 14.17 21.90
CA LYS A 99 -30.25 15.16 22.46
C LYS A 99 -29.50 16.18 23.33
N LYS A 100 -29.12 17.32 22.73
CA LYS A 100 -29.06 18.60 23.46
C LYS A 100 -29.70 19.71 22.64
N THR A 101 -30.95 19.89 23.01
CA THR A 101 -31.91 20.99 22.92
C THR A 101 -31.40 22.38 22.50
N SER A 102 -32.14 22.91 21.55
CA SER A 102 -32.41 24.30 21.14
C SER A 102 -32.60 25.34 22.25
N GLU A 103 -32.23 26.61 21.99
CA GLU A 103 -33.12 27.79 22.05
C GLU A 103 -32.43 29.09 21.53
N PRO A 104 -33.13 30.22 21.22
CA PRO A 104 -33.28 30.70 19.83
C PRO A 104 -32.78 32.14 19.52
N ALA A 105 -32.91 32.51 18.23
CA ALA A 105 -32.60 33.78 17.54
C ALA A 105 -33.19 35.07 18.19
N SER A 106 -32.67 36.30 18.01
CA SER A 106 -32.70 37.16 16.79
C SER A 106 -31.98 38.54 17.07
N PRO A 107 -31.86 39.54 16.14
CA PRO A 107 -30.59 40.20 15.77
C PRO A 107 -30.63 41.77 15.86
N PRO A 108 -30.00 42.58 14.97
CA PRO A 108 -28.65 43.15 15.04
C PRO A 108 -28.61 44.72 15.04
N LYS A 109 -27.44 45.34 15.26
CA LYS A 109 -26.90 46.55 14.57
C LYS A 109 -25.81 47.27 15.39
N SER A 110 -24.70 47.63 14.72
CA SER A 110 -24.13 48.98 14.55
C SER A 110 -22.60 49.02 14.60
N GLU A 111 -22.02 49.20 13.40
CA GLU A 111 -20.99 50.17 13.00
C GLU A 111 -19.90 50.69 13.98
N GLU A 112 -18.70 50.76 13.38
CA GLU A 112 -17.62 51.77 13.50
C GLU A 112 -16.41 51.56 14.45
N LYS A 113 -15.26 51.39 13.76
CA LYS A 113 -14.00 52.15 13.81
C LYS A 113 -12.98 51.97 14.96
N ASN A 114 -11.78 51.63 14.47
CA ASN A 114 -10.49 52.30 14.66
C ASN A 114 -9.55 51.87 15.81
N ASN A 115 -8.44 51.29 15.35
CA ASN A 115 -7.06 51.80 15.43
C ASN A 115 -6.12 51.45 16.59
N ASP A 116 -4.95 51.01 16.10
CA ASP A 116 -3.58 51.35 16.49
C ASP A 116 -2.83 50.51 17.55
N ALA A 117 -1.61 50.21 17.14
CA ALA A 117 -0.59 49.32 17.69
C ALA A 117 0.34 50.07 18.67
N PRO A 118 1.63 49.70 18.82
CA PRO A 118 2.23 48.51 19.44
C PRO A 118 3.22 48.90 20.57
N SER A 119 3.64 47.97 21.44
CA SER A 119 4.94 48.06 22.15
C SER A 119 5.41 46.69 22.68
N GLU A 120 6.56 46.20 22.21
CA GLU A 120 7.47 45.28 22.93
C GLU A 120 8.32 46.12 23.95
N PRO A 121 9.40 45.63 24.63
CA PRO A 121 10.00 44.28 24.79
C PRO A 121 10.49 43.96 26.24
N GLU A 122 11.34 42.92 26.35
CA GLU A 122 12.35 42.59 27.39
C GLU A 122 12.01 41.39 28.30
N GLU A 123 12.56 40.20 28.05
CA GLU A 123 13.92 39.68 28.38
C GLU A 123 14.14 39.32 29.86
N SER A 124 14.33 38.02 30.15
CA SER A 124 15.57 37.43 30.70
C SER A 124 15.35 36.12 31.52
N LYS A 125 16.24 35.15 31.26
CA LYS A 125 16.45 33.78 31.79
C LYS A 125 17.26 33.80 33.14
N PRO A 126 17.86 32.70 33.64
CA PRO A 126 17.44 31.31 33.98
C PRO A 126 17.94 30.84 35.38
N ALA A 127 17.66 29.60 35.83
CA ALA A 127 18.59 28.71 36.58
C ALA A 127 17.99 27.33 36.96
N GLU A 128 18.71 26.24 36.68
CA GLU A 128 18.62 24.85 37.22
C GLU A 128 19.56 24.69 38.47
N PRO A 129 19.90 23.49 39.03
CA PRO A 129 19.30 22.12 39.10
C PRO A 129 19.32 21.53 40.55
N SER A 130 18.78 20.31 40.78
CA SER A 130 19.34 19.34 41.78
C SER A 130 18.69 17.94 41.77
N GLU A 131 19.54 16.91 41.70
CA GLU A 131 19.37 15.51 42.18
C GLU A 131 20.18 15.35 43.51
N PRO A 132 20.28 14.20 44.26
CA PRO A 132 19.99 12.77 43.94
C PRO A 132 19.40 11.90 45.11
N ALA A 133 19.19 10.59 44.91
CA ALA A 133 19.71 9.48 45.77
C ALA A 133 19.12 8.07 45.50
N ASN A 134 19.99 7.07 45.70
CA ASN A 134 19.96 5.61 45.51
C ASN A 134 19.15 4.83 46.56
N GLU A 135 18.67 3.61 46.24
CA GLU A 135 18.64 2.48 47.21
C GLU A 135 18.46 1.08 46.54
N GLU A 136 19.01 0.06 47.21
CA GLU A 136 19.51 -1.24 46.72
C GLU A 136 18.49 -2.42 46.70
N ILE A 137 18.85 -3.49 45.97
CA ILE A 137 18.13 -4.78 45.80
C ILE A 137 18.71 -5.86 46.75
N PRO A 138 17.91 -6.87 47.19
CA PRO A 138 18.41 -8.26 47.14
C PRO A 138 17.38 -9.33 46.67
N PRO A 139 17.82 -10.58 46.37
CA PRO A 139 17.30 -11.41 45.27
C PRO A 139 16.61 -12.74 45.69
N LYS A 140 15.85 -13.40 44.78
CA LYS A 140 15.93 -14.85 44.50
C LYS A 140 15.00 -15.41 43.41
N ASP A 141 15.60 -16.34 42.65
CA ASP A 141 15.08 -17.53 41.97
C ASP A 141 14.36 -17.45 40.59
N ARG A 142 15.08 -18.01 39.61
CA ARG A 142 14.71 -18.31 38.22
C ARG A 142 13.68 -19.43 38.11
N GLN A 143 12.69 -19.28 37.23
CA GLN A 143 12.31 -20.28 36.23
C GLN A 143 11.54 -19.63 35.05
N PRO A 144 11.54 -20.24 33.85
CA PRO A 144 11.44 -19.53 32.58
C PRO A 144 9.99 -19.19 32.23
N SER A 145 9.64 -17.91 32.30
CA SER A 145 8.44 -17.43 31.63
C SER A 145 8.75 -17.28 30.14
N THR A 146 8.27 -18.23 29.34
CA THR A 146 8.06 -18.08 27.90
C THR A 146 7.32 -16.77 27.66
N SER A 147 8.02 -15.73 27.23
CA SER A 147 7.41 -14.50 26.73
C SER A 147 6.70 -14.85 25.43
N LYS A 148 5.39 -15.04 25.50
CA LYS A 148 4.53 -14.81 24.34
C LYS A 148 4.73 -13.33 24.00
N GLU A 149 5.36 -13.04 22.88
CA GLU A 149 5.41 -11.71 22.30
C GLU A 149 3.96 -11.24 22.15
N ASP A 150 3.59 -10.20 22.90
CA ASP A 150 2.38 -9.42 22.60
C ASP A 150 2.57 -8.86 21.19
N GLY A 151 1.87 -9.44 20.22
CA GLY A 151 1.89 -8.97 18.85
C GLY A 151 1.35 -7.55 18.80
N GLU A 152 2.23 -6.58 18.56
CA GLU A 152 1.85 -5.18 18.41
C GLU A 152 0.78 -5.05 17.33
N VAL A 153 -0.44 -4.66 17.72
CA VAL A 153 -1.55 -4.44 16.78
C VAL A 153 -1.34 -3.10 16.09
N TRP A 154 -1.15 -3.12 14.77
CA TRP A 154 -0.91 -1.90 14.00
C TRP A 154 -2.23 -1.16 13.71
N PRO A 155 -2.29 0.16 13.95
CA PRO A 155 -3.48 0.95 13.61
C PRO A 155 -3.66 1.03 12.09
N MET A 156 -4.90 1.26 11.65
CA MET A 156 -5.26 1.24 10.23
C MET A 156 -4.45 2.24 9.40
N GLN A 157 -4.20 3.43 9.94
CA GLN A 157 -3.40 4.46 9.28
C GLN A 157 -1.96 3.99 9.01
N GLN A 158 -1.41 3.18 9.91
CA GLN A 158 -0.06 2.65 9.75
C GLN A 158 -0.01 1.51 8.71
N LYS A 159 -1.02 0.63 8.71
CA LYS A 159 -1.21 -0.37 7.63
C LYS A 159 -1.34 0.32 6.27
N GLU A 160 -2.04 1.46 6.21
CA GLU A 160 -2.16 2.26 4.99
C GLU A 160 -0.82 2.84 4.53
N LYS A 161 -0.06 3.50 5.42
CA LYS A 161 1.30 4.01 5.11
C LYS A 161 2.21 2.90 4.56
N LEU A 162 2.15 1.71 5.16
CA LEU A 162 2.90 0.54 4.70
C LEU A 162 2.53 0.18 3.25
N MET A 163 1.23 0.12 2.94
CA MET A 163 0.78 -0.16 1.57
C MET A 163 1.15 0.94 0.57
N HIS A 164 1.20 2.20 0.98
CA HIS A 164 1.72 3.28 0.14
C HIS A 164 3.21 3.07 -0.21
N ILE A 165 4.02 2.58 0.73
CA ILE A 165 5.42 2.24 0.47
C ILE A 165 5.53 1.05 -0.48
N VAL A 166 4.75 -0.01 -0.23
CA VAL A 166 4.69 -1.20 -1.11
C VAL A 166 4.33 -0.81 -2.53
N SER A 167 3.36 0.10 -2.72
CA SER A 167 3.03 0.57 -4.06
C SER A 167 4.19 1.26 -4.77
N LYS A 168 5.04 1.99 -4.04
CA LYS A 168 6.23 2.64 -4.61
C LYS A 168 7.36 1.65 -4.90
N ILE A 169 7.50 0.58 -4.12
CA ILE A 169 8.51 -0.47 -4.34
C ILE A 169 8.35 -1.12 -5.73
N PHE A 170 7.14 -1.19 -6.27
CA PHE A 170 6.88 -1.76 -7.60
C PHE A 170 6.95 -0.73 -8.74
N LEU A 171 7.55 0.44 -8.55
CA LEU A 171 7.75 1.41 -9.61
C LEU A 171 9.23 1.46 -10.04
N LEU A 172 9.49 1.63 -11.34
CA LEU A 172 10.85 1.79 -11.87
C LEU A 172 11.59 3.00 -11.28
N ASN A 173 10.85 4.04 -10.88
CA ASN A 173 11.42 5.24 -10.29
C ASN A 173 11.67 5.11 -8.77
N PHE A 174 11.57 3.91 -8.20
CA PHE A 174 11.90 3.66 -6.81
C PHE A 174 13.40 3.95 -6.55
N PRO A 175 13.76 4.57 -5.41
CA PRO A 175 15.12 5.09 -5.19
C PRO A 175 16.23 4.05 -5.35
N LEU A 176 16.03 2.81 -4.87
CA LEU A 176 17.01 1.72 -5.00
C LEU A 176 17.35 1.45 -6.46
N TYR A 177 16.33 1.33 -7.31
CA TYR A 177 16.51 0.93 -8.71
C TYR A 177 17.15 2.04 -9.54
N LEU A 178 16.76 3.30 -9.30
CA LEU A 178 17.38 4.44 -9.94
C LEU A 178 18.86 4.58 -9.52
N ALA A 179 19.15 4.41 -8.22
CA ALA A 179 20.51 4.47 -7.72
C ALA A 179 21.39 3.36 -8.36
N CYS A 180 20.89 2.12 -8.44
CA CYS A 180 21.60 1.02 -9.11
C CYS A 180 21.86 1.29 -10.58
N LYS A 181 20.87 1.87 -11.30
CA LYS A 181 21.02 2.26 -12.71
C LYS A 181 22.15 3.27 -12.91
N HIS A 182 22.28 4.27 -12.04
CA HIS A 182 23.37 5.24 -12.09
C HIS A 182 24.75 4.63 -11.79
N SER A 183 24.79 3.58 -10.97
CA SER A 183 26.02 2.89 -10.59
C SER A 183 26.36 1.68 -11.47
N ALA A 184 25.56 1.42 -12.53
CA ALA A 184 25.69 0.25 -13.41
C ALA A 184 25.72 -1.11 -12.69
N LEU A 185 25.07 -1.20 -11.53
CA LEU A 185 24.98 -2.42 -10.72
C LEU A 185 23.71 -3.24 -11.07
N SER A 186 23.81 -4.56 -10.96
CA SER A 186 22.67 -5.50 -10.99
C SER A 186 21.89 -5.53 -12.32
N ARG A 187 22.59 -5.92 -13.40
CA ARG A 187 21.98 -6.14 -14.72
C ARG A 187 21.29 -7.50 -14.77
N LEU A 188 20.25 -7.61 -15.60
CA LEU A 188 19.55 -8.88 -15.82
C LEU A 188 20.46 -9.97 -16.41
N ASP A 189 21.47 -9.56 -17.20
CA ASP A 189 22.42 -10.46 -17.85
C ASP A 189 23.32 -11.23 -16.87
N ASP A 190 23.46 -10.75 -15.62
CA ASP A 190 24.32 -11.36 -14.60
C ASP A 190 23.59 -12.43 -13.75
N LEU A 191 22.33 -12.75 -14.07
CA LEU A 191 21.53 -13.72 -13.31
C LEU A 191 21.90 -15.17 -13.64
N SER A 192 21.92 -16.01 -12.60
CA SER A 192 22.06 -17.45 -12.79
C SER A 192 20.83 -18.08 -13.46
N ALA A 193 21.00 -19.22 -14.14
CA ALA A 193 19.90 -19.96 -14.76
C ALA A 193 18.79 -20.33 -13.74
N GLN A 194 19.18 -20.62 -12.49
CA GLN A 194 18.23 -20.91 -11.41
C GLN A 194 17.42 -19.66 -11.02
N GLU A 195 18.05 -18.49 -10.95
CA GLU A 195 17.35 -17.23 -10.68
C GLU A 195 16.38 -16.88 -11.81
N ILE A 196 16.78 -17.04 -13.06
CA ILE A 196 15.91 -16.81 -14.22
C ILE A 196 14.68 -17.72 -14.14
N SER A 197 14.89 -19.02 -13.88
CA SER A 197 13.78 -19.97 -13.68
C SER A 197 12.84 -19.52 -12.56
N ASN A 198 13.39 -19.12 -11.41
CA ASN A 198 12.63 -18.64 -10.26
C ASN A 198 11.83 -17.36 -10.53
N LEU A 199 12.39 -16.43 -11.31
CA LEU A 199 11.73 -15.17 -11.68
C LEU A 199 10.64 -15.40 -12.74
N SER A 200 10.92 -16.24 -13.73
CA SER A 200 9.99 -16.57 -14.83
C SER A 200 8.67 -17.21 -14.36
N SER A 201 8.64 -17.71 -13.12
CA SER A 201 7.41 -18.19 -12.48
C SER A 201 6.36 -17.08 -12.29
N TYR A 202 6.80 -15.83 -12.13
CA TYR A 202 5.91 -14.69 -11.85
C TYR A 202 6.07 -13.54 -12.83
N CYS A 203 7.29 -13.28 -13.30
CA CYS A 203 7.61 -12.09 -14.07
C CYS A 203 7.78 -12.37 -15.56
N ASP A 204 7.53 -11.35 -16.37
CA ASP A 204 8.01 -11.29 -17.75
C ASP A 204 9.47 -10.82 -17.76
N LEU A 205 10.34 -11.54 -18.47
CA LEU A 205 11.77 -11.32 -18.52
C LEU A 205 12.26 -10.86 -19.92
N HIS A 206 11.35 -10.47 -20.81
CA HIS A 206 11.71 -10.07 -22.17
C HIS A 206 12.46 -8.74 -22.25
N ASP A 207 12.27 -7.82 -21.30
CA ASP A 207 12.93 -6.51 -21.28
C ASP A 207 14.15 -6.53 -20.33
N THR A 208 15.35 -6.45 -20.93
CA THR A 208 16.62 -6.48 -20.20
C THR A 208 16.99 -5.15 -19.54
N GLU A 209 16.24 -4.06 -19.81
CA GLU A 209 16.43 -2.78 -19.13
C GLU A 209 15.80 -2.74 -17.72
N ILE A 210 14.98 -3.73 -17.39
CA ILE A 210 14.31 -3.81 -16.09
C ILE A 210 15.33 -4.15 -14.98
N PRO A 211 15.40 -3.37 -13.89
CA PRO A 211 16.31 -3.65 -12.77
C PRO A 211 16.03 -5.02 -12.12
N ALA A 212 17.07 -5.85 -11.97
CA ALA A 212 16.91 -7.20 -11.40
C ALA A 212 16.34 -7.18 -9.97
N TYR A 213 16.68 -6.18 -9.15
CA TYR A 213 16.10 -6.02 -7.80
C TYR A 213 14.57 -5.84 -7.83
N LEU A 214 14.02 -5.14 -8.82
CA LEU A 214 12.57 -4.99 -8.96
C LEU A 214 11.91 -6.34 -9.22
N LEU A 215 12.43 -7.10 -10.18
CA LEU A 215 11.89 -8.42 -10.52
C LEU A 215 12.00 -9.39 -9.34
N ARG A 216 13.11 -9.35 -8.59
CA ARG A 216 13.27 -10.13 -7.35
C ARG A 216 12.23 -9.74 -6.29
N ASN A 217 11.95 -8.44 -6.11
CA ASN A 217 10.93 -7.96 -5.17
C ASN A 217 9.50 -8.36 -5.57
N VAL A 218 9.17 -8.27 -6.88
CA VAL A 218 7.90 -8.76 -7.44
C VAL A 218 7.73 -10.26 -7.16
N SER A 219 8.76 -11.05 -7.49
CA SER A 219 8.78 -12.50 -7.25
C SER A 219 8.64 -12.83 -5.76
N LEU A 220 9.38 -12.13 -4.88
CA LEU A 220 9.30 -12.32 -3.43
C LEU A 220 7.89 -12.06 -2.90
N PHE A 221 7.28 -10.93 -3.25
CA PHE A 221 5.94 -10.59 -2.78
C PHE A 221 4.89 -11.63 -3.22
N CYS A 222 5.00 -12.14 -4.45
CA CYS A 222 4.14 -13.20 -4.94
C CYS A 222 4.38 -14.53 -4.20
N LYS A 223 5.64 -14.92 -3.98
CA LYS A 223 6.02 -16.15 -3.25
C LYS A 223 5.53 -16.15 -1.81
N LEU A 224 5.56 -15.00 -1.13
CA LEU A 224 5.02 -14.84 0.22
C LEU A 224 3.48 -14.93 0.28
N GLY A 225 2.81 -14.94 -0.88
CA GLY A 225 1.36 -14.97 -1.00
C GLY A 225 0.72 -13.60 -0.81
N GLY A 226 1.44 -12.51 -1.10
CA GLY A 226 0.96 -11.15 -0.90
C GLY A 226 -0.31 -10.82 -1.69
N VAL A 227 -0.37 -11.22 -2.96
CA VAL A 227 -1.57 -11.03 -3.80
C VAL A 227 -2.76 -11.84 -3.24
N CYS A 228 -2.53 -13.09 -2.83
CA CYS A 228 -3.57 -13.93 -2.20
C CYS A 228 -4.08 -13.32 -0.88
N ALA A 229 -3.19 -12.71 -0.09
CA ALA A 229 -3.57 -12.01 1.13
C ALA A 229 -4.45 -10.79 0.81
N MET A 230 -4.09 -10.00 -0.22
CA MET A 230 -4.95 -8.91 -0.72
C MET A 230 -6.32 -9.44 -1.19
N THR A 231 -6.37 -10.57 -1.90
CA THR A 231 -7.64 -11.20 -2.32
C THR A 231 -8.50 -11.54 -1.12
N SER A 232 -7.88 -12.12 -0.08
CA SER A 232 -8.56 -12.52 1.15
C SER A 232 -9.11 -11.31 1.92
N VAL A 233 -8.38 -10.18 1.93
CA VAL A 233 -8.85 -8.91 2.50
C VAL A 233 -10.14 -8.46 1.80
N PHE A 234 -10.13 -8.35 0.47
CA PHE A 234 -11.30 -7.91 -0.29
C PHE A 234 -12.47 -8.90 -0.28
N GLU A 235 -12.20 -10.18 -0.03
CA GLU A 235 -13.25 -11.20 0.13
C GLU A 235 -14.12 -10.98 1.37
N HIS A 236 -13.54 -10.40 2.44
CA HIS A 236 -14.23 -10.15 3.71
C HIS A 236 -14.49 -8.65 3.95
N ALA A 237 -14.11 -7.80 3.00
CA ALA A 237 -14.25 -6.36 3.12
C ALA A 237 -15.71 -5.91 2.92
N THR A 238 -16.16 -5.00 3.76
CA THR A 238 -17.35 -4.17 3.54
C THR A 238 -16.95 -2.70 3.64
N PRO A 239 -17.81 -1.76 3.17
CA PRO A 239 -17.51 -0.34 3.28
C PRO A 239 -17.35 0.14 4.73
N SER A 240 -17.90 -0.58 5.70
CA SER A 240 -17.79 -0.28 7.13
C SER A 240 -16.52 -0.83 7.77
N THR A 241 -15.97 -1.94 7.28
CA THR A 241 -14.79 -2.60 7.88
C THR A 241 -13.48 -2.24 7.19
N LEU A 242 -13.50 -1.98 5.88
CA LEU A 242 -12.34 -1.56 5.10
C LEU A 242 -12.53 -0.11 4.60
N PRO A 243 -11.83 0.88 5.18
CA PRO A 243 -11.85 2.25 4.68
C PRO A 243 -11.37 2.37 3.23
N LEU A 244 -11.97 3.32 2.49
CA LEU A 244 -11.64 3.59 1.09
C LEU A 244 -10.16 3.93 0.87
N SER A 245 -9.52 4.62 1.81
CA SER A 245 -8.10 4.99 1.71
C SER A 245 -7.20 3.75 1.68
N MET A 246 -7.45 2.79 2.57
CA MET A 246 -6.74 1.51 2.62
C MET A 246 -7.05 0.65 1.39
N ALA A 247 -8.32 0.58 0.98
CA ALA A 247 -8.71 -0.13 -0.25
C ALA A 247 -7.96 0.44 -1.48
N HIS A 248 -7.91 1.76 -1.61
CA HIS A 248 -7.18 2.43 -2.67
C HIS A 248 -5.67 2.18 -2.60
N ALA A 249 -5.07 2.18 -1.41
CA ALA A 249 -3.65 1.87 -1.24
C ALA A 249 -3.31 0.44 -1.67
N ILE A 250 -4.16 -0.55 -1.37
CA ILE A 250 -4.00 -1.93 -1.84
C ILE A 250 -4.14 -2.00 -3.37
N VAL A 251 -5.13 -1.31 -3.95
CA VAL A 251 -5.32 -1.28 -5.41
C VAL A 251 -4.12 -0.62 -6.12
N ALA A 252 -3.59 0.47 -5.59
CA ALA A 252 -2.39 1.10 -6.12
C ALA A 252 -1.17 0.16 -6.07
N ALA A 253 -1.01 -0.59 -4.97
CA ALA A 253 0.07 -1.55 -4.83
C ALA A 253 -0.01 -2.69 -5.85
N VAL A 254 -1.18 -3.33 -6.00
CA VAL A 254 -1.34 -4.39 -7.00
C VAL A 254 -1.31 -3.84 -8.43
N GLY A 255 -1.77 -2.60 -8.66
CA GLY A 255 -1.69 -1.95 -9.97
C GLY A 255 -0.26 -1.80 -10.45
N ASN A 256 0.64 -1.34 -9.58
CA ASN A 256 2.06 -1.23 -9.90
C ASN A 256 2.74 -2.60 -9.98
N LEU A 257 2.34 -3.57 -9.15
CA LEU A 257 2.84 -4.95 -9.23
C LEU A 257 2.49 -5.61 -10.57
N LYS A 258 1.26 -5.44 -11.05
CA LYS A 258 0.71 -6.07 -12.25
C LYS A 258 1.59 -5.81 -13.49
N LEU A 259 2.18 -4.62 -13.59
CA LEU A 259 3.03 -4.22 -14.71
C LEU A 259 4.20 -5.18 -14.98
N TRP A 260 4.62 -5.93 -13.96
CA TRP A 260 5.78 -6.82 -14.03
C TRP A 260 5.41 -8.31 -14.06
N LEU A 261 4.12 -8.63 -13.98
CA LEU A 261 3.66 -10.01 -13.95
C LEU A 261 3.55 -10.57 -15.36
N ASN A 262 4.01 -11.82 -15.53
CA ASN A 262 3.71 -12.55 -16.76
C ASN A 262 2.22 -12.91 -16.83
N PHE A 263 1.79 -13.31 -18.03
CA PHE A 263 0.41 -13.66 -18.32
C PHE A 263 -0.18 -14.69 -17.34
N ARG A 264 0.57 -15.75 -17.03
CA ARG A 264 0.14 -16.81 -16.11
C ARG A 264 -0.11 -16.26 -14.71
N ALA A 265 0.79 -15.44 -14.18
CA ALA A 265 0.67 -14.84 -12.86
C ALA A 265 -0.48 -13.82 -12.81
N VAL A 266 -0.71 -13.05 -13.88
CA VAL A 266 -1.90 -12.19 -13.99
C VAL A 266 -3.18 -13.02 -13.88
N ALA A 267 -3.29 -14.10 -14.65
CA ALA A 267 -4.47 -14.97 -14.64
C ALA A 267 -4.69 -15.66 -13.27
N GLN A 268 -3.62 -16.12 -12.62
CA GLN A 268 -3.71 -16.91 -11.38
C GLN A 268 -3.79 -16.08 -10.09
N LEU A 269 -3.22 -14.86 -10.10
CA LEU A 269 -3.11 -14.03 -8.90
C LEU A 269 -3.95 -12.75 -9.02
N PHE A 270 -3.78 -11.98 -10.10
CA PHE A 270 -4.44 -10.69 -10.24
C PHE A 270 -5.93 -10.82 -10.56
N MET A 271 -6.34 -11.71 -11.47
CA MET A 271 -7.74 -11.83 -11.87
C MET A 271 -8.69 -12.23 -10.72
N PRO A 272 -8.33 -13.19 -9.82
CA PRO A 272 -9.12 -13.45 -8.62
C PRO A 272 -9.25 -12.24 -7.69
N LEU A 273 -8.17 -11.49 -7.48
CA LEU A 273 -8.20 -10.26 -6.69
C LEU A 273 -9.10 -9.19 -7.33
N ARG A 274 -8.97 -8.97 -8.65
CA ARG A 274 -9.81 -8.05 -9.42
C ARG A 274 -11.31 -8.31 -9.20
N SER A 275 -11.73 -9.57 -9.27
CA SER A 275 -13.12 -9.96 -9.00
C SER A 275 -13.59 -9.49 -7.61
N LYS A 276 -12.78 -9.70 -6.57
CA LYS A 276 -13.12 -9.29 -5.20
C LYS A 276 -13.13 -7.78 -5.03
N ILE A 277 -12.21 -7.06 -5.66
CA ILE A 277 -12.21 -5.58 -5.67
C ILE A 277 -13.47 -5.03 -6.34
N LEU A 278 -13.85 -5.56 -7.50
CA LEU A 278 -15.08 -5.15 -8.21
C LEU A 278 -16.32 -5.39 -7.34
N LYS A 279 -16.41 -6.52 -6.66
CA LYS A 279 -17.51 -6.84 -5.72
C LYS A 279 -17.55 -5.87 -4.54
N TYR A 280 -16.40 -5.54 -3.96
CA TYR A 280 -16.31 -4.51 -2.93
C TYR A 280 -16.80 -3.15 -3.44
N MET A 281 -16.37 -2.73 -4.64
CA MET A 281 -16.84 -1.48 -5.25
C MET A 281 -18.36 -1.51 -5.53
N CYS A 282 -18.90 -2.66 -5.90
CA CYS A 282 -20.33 -2.91 -6.02
C CYS A 282 -21.10 -2.81 -4.69
N SER A 283 -20.43 -2.77 -3.54
CA SER A 283 -21.06 -2.54 -2.22
C SER A 283 -21.03 -1.06 -1.74
N LEU A 284 -20.22 -0.20 -2.36
CA LEU A 284 -20.07 1.22 -1.97
C LEU A 284 -21.35 2.08 -2.14
N GLU A 285 -21.50 3.16 -1.39
CA GLU A 285 -22.61 4.09 -1.62
C GLU A 285 -22.37 5.01 -2.84
N ASP A 286 -23.44 5.62 -3.36
CA ASP A 286 -23.37 6.56 -4.51
C ASP A 286 -22.45 7.76 -4.22
N LYS A 287 -22.33 8.17 -2.95
CA LYS A 287 -21.41 9.23 -2.53
C LYS A 287 -19.95 8.81 -2.63
N ASP A 288 -19.64 7.56 -2.32
CA ASP A 288 -18.28 7.03 -2.31
C ASP A 288 -17.77 6.76 -3.73
N LEU A 289 -18.66 6.31 -4.62
CA LEU A 289 -18.33 6.12 -6.05
C LEU A 289 -17.86 7.39 -6.76
N ARG A 290 -18.23 8.56 -6.23
CA ARG A 290 -17.85 9.87 -6.78
C ARG A 290 -16.47 10.35 -6.33
N VAL A 291 -15.87 9.69 -5.35
CA VAL A 291 -14.55 10.05 -4.84
C VAL A 291 -13.49 9.76 -5.90
N PRO A 292 -12.55 10.69 -6.18
CA PRO A 292 -11.54 10.50 -7.22
C PRO A 292 -10.73 9.20 -7.08
N ALA A 293 -10.43 8.78 -5.85
CA ALA A 293 -9.75 7.51 -5.56
C ALA A 293 -10.56 6.30 -6.07
N VAL A 294 -11.87 6.26 -5.83
CA VAL A 294 -12.74 5.17 -6.29
C VAL A 294 -12.91 5.18 -7.80
N LYS A 295 -12.99 6.37 -8.40
CA LYS A 295 -12.96 6.50 -9.86
C LYS A 295 -11.69 5.92 -10.46
N SER A 296 -10.52 6.25 -9.90
CA SER A 296 -9.23 5.69 -10.32
C SER A 296 -9.21 4.16 -10.23
N MET A 297 -9.74 3.59 -9.13
CA MET A 297 -9.89 2.14 -8.99
C MET A 297 -10.77 1.55 -10.09
N ALA A 298 -11.91 2.18 -10.42
CA ALA A 298 -12.83 1.71 -11.45
C ALA A 298 -12.18 1.70 -12.83
N ASP A 299 -11.56 2.81 -13.21
CA ASP A 299 -10.88 2.99 -14.50
C ASP A 299 -9.78 1.93 -14.66
N PHE A 300 -9.00 1.67 -13.60
CA PHE A 300 -7.99 0.62 -13.59
C PHE A 300 -8.60 -0.79 -13.72
N MET A 301 -9.63 -1.12 -12.94
CA MET A 301 -10.24 -2.45 -12.95
C MET A 301 -10.91 -2.77 -14.31
N TRP A 302 -11.58 -1.81 -14.95
CA TRP A 302 -12.11 -1.98 -16.30
C TRP A 302 -11.02 -2.08 -17.35
N GLY A 303 -9.98 -1.25 -17.26
CA GLY A 303 -8.83 -1.31 -18.17
C GLY A 303 -8.12 -2.67 -18.12
N ALA A 304 -8.01 -3.27 -16.93
CA ALA A 304 -7.32 -4.53 -16.74
C ALA A 304 -8.05 -5.78 -17.28
N ALA A 305 -9.30 -5.66 -17.75
CA ALA A 305 -10.05 -6.78 -18.35
C ALA A 305 -9.58 -7.15 -19.76
N LYS A 306 -8.89 -6.24 -20.46
CA LYS A 306 -8.67 -6.28 -21.91
C LYS A 306 -7.42 -7.06 -22.36
N GLU A 307 -6.74 -7.79 -21.47
CA GLU A 307 -5.36 -8.25 -21.70
C GLU A 307 -5.14 -9.78 -21.60
N PRO A 308 -5.87 -10.59 -22.36
CA PRO A 308 -5.17 -11.70 -23.02
C PRO A 308 -5.26 -11.62 -24.54
N LEU A 309 -4.10 -11.52 -25.20
CA LEU A 309 -4.00 -11.74 -26.65
C LEU A 309 -4.26 -13.22 -27.03
N ASP A 310 -4.12 -14.15 -26.08
CA ASP A 310 -4.10 -15.60 -26.34
C ASP A 310 -5.09 -16.44 -25.51
N ALA A 311 -5.97 -15.82 -24.70
CA ALA A 311 -7.04 -16.55 -24.02
C ALA A 311 -8.39 -16.21 -24.65
N PRO A 312 -9.33 -17.17 -24.75
CA PRO A 312 -10.70 -16.88 -25.14
C PRO A 312 -11.21 -15.74 -24.26
N LEU A 313 -11.72 -14.65 -24.87
CA LEU A 313 -12.31 -13.57 -24.12
C LEU A 313 -13.41 -14.17 -23.22
N ALA A 314 -13.23 -14.09 -21.91
CA ALA A 314 -14.25 -14.53 -20.97
C ALA A 314 -15.23 -13.39 -20.73
N PHE A 315 -16.51 -13.71 -20.54
CA PHE A 315 -17.50 -12.71 -20.17
C PHE A 315 -17.16 -12.10 -18.80
N ASP A 316 -16.78 -10.82 -18.79
CA ASP A 316 -16.43 -10.07 -17.58
C ASP A 316 -17.68 -9.59 -16.82
N GLY A 317 -18.38 -10.55 -16.19
CA GLY A 317 -19.61 -10.30 -15.46
C GLY A 317 -19.43 -9.36 -14.25
N ASP A 318 -18.30 -9.43 -13.56
CA ASP A 318 -18.01 -8.55 -12.42
C ASP A 318 -17.79 -7.10 -12.89
N GLY A 319 -17.08 -6.89 -14.02
CA GLY A 319 -16.90 -5.57 -14.62
C GLY A 319 -18.22 -4.96 -15.08
N LEU A 320 -19.08 -5.78 -15.69
CA LEU A 320 -20.41 -5.36 -16.12
C LEU A 320 -21.33 -5.02 -14.93
N ALA A 321 -21.24 -5.77 -13.83
CA ALA A 321 -22.01 -5.48 -12.61
C ALA A 321 -21.68 -4.08 -12.06
N LEU A 322 -20.39 -3.71 -12.04
CA LEU A 322 -19.99 -2.36 -11.64
C LEU A 322 -20.48 -1.30 -12.64
N ALA A 323 -20.44 -1.59 -13.94
CA ALA A 323 -20.98 -0.69 -14.97
C ALA A 323 -22.48 -0.43 -14.79
N PHE A 324 -23.27 -1.46 -14.48
CA PHE A 324 -24.69 -1.32 -14.14
C PHE A 324 -24.91 -0.49 -12.87
N LYS A 325 -24.07 -0.67 -11.85
CA LYS A 325 -24.13 0.17 -10.66
C LYS A 325 -23.91 1.64 -11.00
N TYR A 326 -22.91 1.95 -11.83
CA TYR A 326 -22.66 3.32 -12.31
C TYR A 326 -23.84 3.86 -13.13
N PHE A 327 -24.47 3.01 -13.95
CA PHE A 327 -25.65 3.39 -14.72
C PHE A 327 -26.87 3.76 -13.85
N ASN A 328 -27.00 3.12 -12.68
CA ASN A 328 -28.09 3.39 -11.73
C ASN A 328 -27.80 4.53 -10.74
N SER A 329 -26.62 5.19 -10.83
CA SER A 329 -26.27 6.30 -9.96
C SER A 329 -27.19 7.51 -10.15
N SER A 330 -27.41 8.28 -9.08
CA SER A 330 -28.16 9.54 -9.14
C SER A 330 -27.44 10.63 -9.94
N THR A 331 -26.12 10.53 -10.06
CA THR A 331 -25.24 11.51 -10.68
C THR A 331 -25.06 11.26 -12.18
N LEU A 332 -25.31 12.28 -13.01
CA LEU A 332 -25.29 12.16 -14.49
C LEU A 332 -23.95 11.66 -15.05
N THR A 333 -22.83 12.21 -14.59
CA THR A 333 -21.49 11.82 -15.10
C THR A 333 -21.16 10.36 -14.82
N MET A 334 -21.57 9.84 -13.66
CA MET A 334 -21.45 8.42 -13.32
C MET A 334 -22.31 7.55 -14.24
N ARG A 335 -23.55 7.95 -14.50
CA ARG A 335 -24.44 7.22 -15.43
C ARG A 335 -23.85 7.14 -16.83
N LEU A 336 -23.31 8.24 -17.35
CA LEU A 336 -22.66 8.28 -18.65
C LEU A 336 -21.43 7.34 -18.70
N ALA A 337 -20.63 7.29 -17.63
CA ALA A 337 -19.52 6.33 -17.52
C ALA A 337 -20.04 4.88 -17.52
N GLY A 338 -21.13 4.59 -16.78
CA GLY A 338 -21.78 3.28 -16.79
C GLY A 338 -22.26 2.86 -18.18
N VAL A 339 -22.94 3.75 -18.90
CA VAL A 339 -23.38 3.50 -20.30
C VAL A 339 -22.19 3.21 -21.21
N ALA A 340 -21.11 3.99 -21.10
CA ALA A 340 -19.91 3.78 -21.91
C ALA A 340 -19.30 2.39 -21.67
N GLN A 341 -19.23 1.94 -20.42
CA GLN A 341 -18.72 0.61 -20.07
C GLN A 341 -19.67 -0.51 -20.52
N ILE A 342 -20.99 -0.36 -20.35
CA ILE A 342 -21.98 -1.31 -20.87
C ILE A 342 -21.82 -1.49 -22.39
N ASN A 343 -21.68 -0.39 -23.13
CA ASN A 343 -21.43 -0.43 -24.58
C ASN A 343 -20.12 -1.14 -24.91
N ALA A 344 -19.05 -0.92 -24.13
CA ALA A 344 -17.78 -1.61 -24.32
C ALA A 344 -17.91 -3.13 -24.09
N HIS A 345 -18.67 -3.57 -23.07
CA HIS A 345 -18.94 -4.98 -22.84
C HIS A 345 -19.78 -5.61 -23.97
N ILE A 346 -20.78 -4.89 -24.50
CA ILE A 346 -21.56 -5.35 -25.67
C ILE A 346 -20.66 -5.53 -26.89
N ALA A 347 -19.79 -4.56 -27.17
CA ALA A 347 -18.84 -4.66 -28.28
C ALA A 347 -17.91 -5.87 -28.15
N ALA A 348 -17.29 -6.05 -26.98
CA ALA A 348 -16.42 -7.21 -26.70
C ALA A 348 -17.16 -8.55 -26.80
N HIS A 349 -18.43 -8.61 -26.36
CA HIS A 349 -19.25 -9.81 -26.49
C HIS A 349 -19.65 -10.11 -27.94
N ASN A 350 -19.93 -9.10 -28.75
CA ASN A 350 -20.19 -9.29 -30.17
C ASN A 350 -18.97 -9.82 -30.92
N GLU A 351 -17.76 -9.32 -30.59
CA GLU A 351 -16.50 -9.82 -31.15
C GLU A 351 -16.28 -11.30 -30.80
N LEU A 352 -16.59 -11.69 -29.56
CA LEU A 352 -16.58 -13.08 -29.12
C LEU A 352 -17.49 -13.98 -29.95
N CYS A 353 -18.76 -13.58 -30.09
CA CYS A 353 -19.75 -14.33 -30.85
C CYS A 353 -19.40 -14.40 -32.35
N ALA A 354 -18.73 -13.38 -32.89
CA ALA A 354 -18.28 -13.37 -34.29
C ALA A 354 -17.02 -14.22 -34.53
N GLY A 355 -16.23 -14.49 -33.49
CA GLY A 355 -15.00 -15.30 -33.55
C GLY A 355 -15.22 -16.81 -33.43
N GLU A 356 -16.42 -17.27 -33.06
CA GLU A 356 -16.78 -18.70 -33.10
C GLU A 356 -17.08 -19.12 -34.54
N PRO A 357 -16.30 -20.04 -35.16
CA PRO A 357 -16.68 -20.60 -36.45
C PRO A 357 -18.01 -21.36 -36.29
N ALA A 358 -18.95 -21.08 -37.19
CA ALA A 358 -20.18 -21.85 -37.29
C ALA A 358 -19.83 -23.34 -37.46
N VAL A 359 -20.20 -24.15 -36.46
CA VAL A 359 -20.09 -25.61 -36.50
C VAL A 359 -21.13 -26.19 -37.44
#